data_AF-A0A5A5TK26-F1
#
_entry.id   AF-A0A5A5TK26-F1
#
_cell.length_a   1.000
_cell.length_b   1.000
_cell.length_c   1.000
_cell.angle_alpha   90.00
_cell.angle_beta   90.00
_cell.angle_gamma   90.00
#
_symmetry.space_group_name_H-M   'P 1'
#
loop_
_entity.id
_entity.type
_entity.pdbx_description
1 polymer ?
#
loop_
_entity_poly.entity_id
_entity_poly.type
_entity_poly.pdbx_seq_one_letter_code
_entity_poly.pdbx_strand_id
1 'polypeptide(L)'
;MPLLFSSVNVLSSSEEVWTTAFHELGQRIRRYFVRSESSHRALAYIRGLMSSGERKNGWQIAEEVGEATPYAMQHLLDRARWDCDGVRDELRIYVSQALADPDGVLVIDETGFLKKGGKSVGVQRQYSGTAGRIENCQIGVFLSYTSPRGHTLLDRELYLPKSWTDNQERCREAHVPASVAFATKPELAWSMLERTLGAGLPVTWVAGDTVYGSSQPLRANLEARKQAYALAVACKEHVEVQGARRRVDQVAHGLTREDWQDLSAGMGSKGPRLFAWARIELAAPEASGWQRWLLVRRSLNEGVKPAEMAYVLVFAPAGTSLEEMVEAFGARWTVEQCFEEGKGEVGLDEYEVRSWHGWYHHITLSMLALAFLTALRTDEGENVQKKKPEQTPQTPESEATDSVQAQVSSDLPVMVPLSVAEIRQLFFYIVGKRSLSFAYHLAWSFWRRTHQALARLCHYNRRSTLASHLQL
;
A
#
# COMPACT_ATOMS: atom_id res chain seq x y z
N MET A 1 -18.79 38.92 13.38
CA MET A 1 -18.31 38.41 12.08
C MET A 1 -17.13 39.25 11.61
N PRO A 2 -15.91 38.86 11.98
CA PRO A 2 -14.85 38.73 10.98
C PRO A 2 -13.90 37.57 11.33
N LEU A 3 -14.06 36.41 10.69
CA LEU A 3 -13.13 35.26 10.79
C LEU A 3 -12.85 34.62 9.41
N LEU A 4 -13.07 35.35 8.32
CA LEU A 4 -12.93 34.82 6.95
C LEU A 4 -11.62 35.17 6.24
N PHE A 5 -10.70 35.91 6.87
CA PHE A 5 -9.49 36.40 6.18
C PHE A 5 -8.14 35.87 6.72
N SER A 6 -8.12 35.01 7.75
CA SER A 6 -6.89 34.33 8.18
C SER A 6 -6.59 33.08 7.34
N SER A 7 -7.63 32.40 6.84
CA SER A 7 -7.54 31.16 6.05
C SER A 7 -7.05 31.37 4.62
N VAL A 8 -7.19 32.57 4.05
CA VAL A 8 -6.75 32.88 2.68
C VAL A 8 -5.22 32.92 2.57
N ASN A 9 -4.53 33.48 3.57
CA ASN A 9 -3.05 33.50 3.61
C ASN A 9 -2.43 32.11 3.83
N VAL A 10 -3.15 31.19 4.50
CA VAL A 10 -2.70 29.80 4.66
C VAL A 10 -2.84 29.04 3.34
N LEU A 11 -3.96 29.23 2.62
CA LEU A 11 -4.21 28.54 1.34
C LEU A 11 -3.26 28.97 0.21
N SER A 12 -2.90 30.27 0.12
CA SER A 12 -1.90 30.73 -0.85
C SER A 12 -0.51 30.15 -0.57
N SER A 13 -0.17 29.94 0.72
CA SER A 13 1.07 29.26 1.09
C SER A 13 1.04 27.76 0.79
N SER A 14 -0.10 27.09 0.95
CA SER A 14 -0.23 25.65 0.64
C SER A 14 -0.18 25.37 -0.87
N GLU A 15 -0.74 26.24 -1.72
CA GLU A 15 -0.62 26.11 -3.18
C GLU A 15 0.83 26.13 -3.65
N GLU A 16 1.61 27.14 -3.21
CA GLU A 16 3.02 27.27 -3.56
C GLU A 16 3.85 26.09 -3.02
N VAL A 17 3.62 25.69 -1.77
CA VAL A 17 4.33 24.56 -1.14
C VAL A 17 4.02 23.25 -1.86
N TRP A 18 2.76 22.94 -2.13
CA TRP A 18 2.39 21.67 -2.77
C TRP A 18 2.78 21.64 -4.25
N THR A 19 2.73 22.77 -4.95
CA THR A 19 3.26 22.90 -6.32
C THR A 19 4.77 22.65 -6.34
N THR A 20 5.49 23.24 -5.38
CA THR A 20 6.95 23.06 -5.25
C THR A 20 7.29 21.60 -4.94
N ALA A 21 6.64 21.00 -3.95
CA ALA A 21 6.83 19.59 -3.61
C ALA A 21 6.57 18.66 -4.81
N PHE A 22 5.53 18.94 -5.61
CA PHE A 22 5.23 18.16 -6.80
C PHE A 22 6.28 18.34 -7.91
N HIS A 23 6.80 19.56 -8.08
CA HIS A 23 7.92 19.81 -9.00
C HIS A 23 9.20 19.10 -8.56
N GLU A 24 9.53 19.12 -7.27
CA GLU A 24 10.68 18.40 -6.71
C GLU A 24 10.57 16.89 -6.91
N LEU A 25 9.38 16.31 -6.72
CA LEU A 25 9.10 14.91 -7.06
C LEU A 25 9.45 14.62 -8.53
N GLY A 26 9.03 15.49 -9.44
CA GLY A 26 9.36 15.39 -10.86
C GLY A 26 10.86 15.45 -11.15
N GLN A 27 11.58 16.34 -10.47
CA GLN A 27 13.03 16.48 -10.60
C GLN A 27 13.78 15.22 -10.11
N ARG A 28 13.35 14.64 -8.98
CA ARG A 28 13.92 13.42 -8.41
C ARG A 28 13.88 12.25 -9.39
N ILE A 29 12.73 12.05 -10.04
CA ILE A 29 12.55 10.91 -10.94
C ILE A 29 13.10 11.16 -12.36
N ARG A 30 13.42 12.40 -12.73
CA ARG A 30 13.84 12.78 -14.09
C ARG A 30 15.01 11.96 -14.62
N ARG A 31 15.97 11.62 -13.76
CA ARG A 31 17.19 10.87 -14.12
C ARG A 31 16.93 9.45 -14.62
N TYR A 32 15.79 8.86 -14.25
CA TYR A 32 15.43 7.49 -14.66
C TYR A 32 14.80 7.42 -16.05
N PHE A 33 14.52 8.57 -16.68
CA PHE A 33 13.93 8.63 -18.02
C PHE A 33 14.98 8.98 -19.07
N VAL A 34 15.03 8.18 -20.14
CA VAL A 34 15.92 8.42 -21.28
C VAL A 34 15.58 9.74 -21.98
N ARG A 35 14.30 10.09 -22.06
CA ARG A 35 13.78 11.30 -22.74
C ARG A 35 13.07 12.22 -21.76
N SER A 36 13.28 13.53 -21.89
CA SER A 36 12.61 14.55 -21.06
C SER A 36 11.10 14.51 -21.25
N GLU A 37 10.61 14.25 -22.46
CA GLU A 37 9.19 14.15 -22.76
C GLU A 37 8.55 13.00 -21.97
N SER A 38 9.22 11.83 -21.87
CA SER A 38 8.71 10.71 -21.07
C SER A 38 8.65 11.04 -19.58
N SER A 39 9.63 11.77 -19.05
CA SER A 39 9.60 12.25 -17.67
C SER A 39 8.47 13.26 -17.42
N HIS A 40 8.28 14.24 -18.31
CA HIS A 40 7.16 15.18 -18.22
C HIS A 40 5.80 14.46 -18.32
N ARG A 41 5.69 13.43 -19.17
CA ARG A 41 4.49 12.59 -19.25
C ARG A 41 4.28 11.77 -17.98
N ALA A 42 5.34 11.24 -17.36
CA ALA A 42 5.23 10.53 -16.09
C ALA A 42 4.69 11.45 -14.98
N LEU A 43 5.21 12.68 -14.89
CA LEU A 43 4.71 13.65 -13.92
C LEU A 43 3.26 14.04 -14.20
N ALA A 44 2.89 14.25 -15.47
CA ALA A 44 1.49 14.46 -15.84
C ALA A 44 0.61 13.26 -15.48
N TYR A 45 1.08 12.03 -15.71
CA TYR A 45 0.37 10.81 -15.36
C TYR A 45 0.14 10.71 -13.85
N ILE A 46 1.16 10.95 -13.02
CA ILE A 46 1.06 11.01 -11.55
C ILE A 46 0.01 12.05 -11.12
N ARG A 47 0.03 13.26 -11.69
CA ARG A 47 -1.00 14.28 -11.43
C ARG A 47 -2.40 13.78 -11.78
N GLY A 48 -2.56 13.10 -12.92
CA GLY A 48 -3.83 12.55 -13.37
C GLY A 48 -4.32 11.38 -12.50
N LEU A 49 -3.42 10.57 -11.95
CA LEU A 49 -3.76 9.54 -10.96
C LEU A 49 -4.36 10.14 -9.69
N MET A 50 -4.00 11.38 -9.33
CA MET A 50 -4.52 12.08 -8.15
C MET A 50 -5.76 12.93 -8.47
N SER A 51 -6.34 12.82 -9.67
CA SER A 51 -7.50 13.61 -10.07
C SER A 51 -8.81 13.13 -9.46
N SER A 52 -9.88 13.93 -9.63
CA SER A 52 -11.25 13.54 -9.24
C SER A 52 -11.97 12.67 -10.28
N GLY A 53 -11.26 12.16 -11.29
CA GLY A 53 -11.85 11.31 -12.33
C GLY A 53 -12.43 10.02 -11.75
N GLU A 54 -13.58 9.58 -12.30
CA GLU A 54 -14.27 8.36 -11.85
C GLU A 54 -13.39 7.10 -11.97
N ARG A 55 -12.50 7.07 -12.98
CA ARG A 55 -11.50 6.03 -13.19
C ARG A 55 -10.20 6.62 -13.69
N LYS A 56 -9.10 6.04 -13.24
CA LYS A 56 -7.71 6.45 -13.51
C LYS A 56 -7.05 5.50 -14.52
N ASN A 57 -7.75 5.22 -15.61
CA ASN A 57 -7.17 4.53 -16.76
C ASN A 57 -6.44 5.51 -17.70
N GLY A 58 -5.68 4.98 -18.65
CA GLY A 58 -4.78 5.78 -19.48
C GLY A 58 -5.44 6.88 -20.31
N TRP A 59 -6.68 6.68 -20.77
CA TRP A 59 -7.36 7.68 -21.61
C TRP A 59 -8.12 8.73 -20.79
N GLN A 60 -8.71 8.35 -19.65
CA GLN A 60 -9.31 9.33 -18.73
C GLN A 60 -8.24 10.22 -18.10
N ILE A 61 -7.11 9.63 -17.70
CA ILE A 61 -5.95 10.41 -17.25
C ILE A 61 -5.49 11.37 -18.35
N ALA A 62 -5.36 10.91 -19.59
CA ALA A 62 -4.97 11.77 -20.70
C ALA A 62 -5.93 12.96 -20.89
N GLU A 63 -7.24 12.72 -20.82
CA GLU A 63 -8.24 13.80 -20.88
C GLU A 63 -8.08 14.78 -19.72
N GLU A 64 -7.94 14.27 -18.50
CA GLU A 64 -7.84 15.09 -17.30
C GLU A 64 -6.61 16.00 -17.30
N VAL A 65 -5.48 15.50 -17.79
CA VAL A 65 -4.22 16.26 -17.76
C VAL A 65 -4.03 17.19 -18.97
N GLY A 66 -5.01 17.22 -19.89
CA GLY A 66 -4.99 18.11 -21.05
C GLY A 66 -4.32 17.54 -22.31
N GLU A 67 -4.17 16.22 -22.45
CA GLU A 67 -3.67 15.62 -23.69
C GLU A 67 -4.71 15.66 -24.80
N ALA A 68 -4.26 15.84 -26.04
CA ALA A 68 -5.16 15.79 -27.20
C ALA A 68 -5.70 14.37 -27.50
N THR A 69 -4.97 13.33 -27.08
CA THR A 69 -5.28 11.92 -27.36
C THR A 69 -4.74 11.01 -26.26
N PRO A 70 -5.23 9.75 -26.12
CA PRO A 70 -4.71 8.83 -25.11
C PRO A 70 -3.29 8.30 -25.39
N TYR A 71 -2.77 8.52 -26.60
CA TYR A 71 -1.57 7.83 -27.08
C TYR A 71 -0.30 8.22 -26.32
N ALA A 72 -0.24 9.42 -25.74
CA ALA A 72 0.89 9.84 -24.92
C ALA A 72 0.99 8.98 -23.64
N MET A 73 -0.13 8.74 -22.96
CA MET A 73 -0.16 7.90 -21.76
C MET A 73 0.05 6.42 -22.09
N GLN A 74 -0.51 5.95 -23.19
CA GLN A 74 -0.23 4.60 -23.68
C GLN A 74 1.26 4.42 -24.03
N HIS A 75 1.88 5.39 -24.68
CA HIS A 75 3.30 5.36 -24.98
C HIS A 75 4.15 5.35 -23.70
N LEU A 76 3.84 6.21 -22.71
CA LEU A 76 4.54 6.24 -21.43
C LEU A 76 4.56 4.85 -20.77
N LEU A 77 3.40 4.19 -20.72
CA LEU A 77 3.26 2.91 -20.02
C LEU A 77 3.82 1.73 -20.83
N ASP A 78 3.69 1.72 -22.16
CA ASP A 78 3.97 0.51 -22.97
C ASP A 78 5.23 0.60 -23.86
N ARG A 79 5.76 1.80 -24.11
CA ARG A 79 6.85 1.96 -25.11
C ARG A 79 8.00 2.85 -24.66
N ALA A 80 7.75 3.79 -23.76
CA ALA A 80 8.79 4.65 -23.22
C ALA A 80 9.83 3.81 -22.48
N ARG A 81 11.11 4.13 -22.71
CA ARG A 81 12.22 3.52 -21.98
C ARG A 81 12.54 4.38 -20.77
N TRP A 82 12.34 3.82 -19.60
CA TRP A 82 12.75 4.40 -18.32
C TRP A 82 13.01 3.28 -17.31
N ASP A 83 13.86 3.57 -16.35
CA ASP A 83 14.25 2.65 -15.29
C ASP A 83 13.18 2.65 -14.19
N CYS A 84 12.22 1.73 -14.31
CA CYS A 84 11.11 1.65 -13.34
C CYS A 84 11.54 1.15 -11.97
N ASP A 85 12.61 0.36 -11.90
CA ASP A 85 13.18 -0.12 -10.65
C ASP A 85 14.02 0.96 -9.97
N GLY A 86 14.72 1.80 -10.75
CA GLY A 86 15.32 3.03 -10.24
C GLY A 86 14.28 4.01 -9.66
N VAL A 87 13.10 4.16 -10.28
CA VAL A 87 12.01 4.96 -9.69
C VAL A 87 11.43 4.31 -8.43
N ARG A 88 11.35 2.98 -8.34
CA ARG A 88 11.02 2.28 -7.08
C ARG A 88 12.06 2.56 -6.00
N ASP A 89 13.34 2.58 -6.35
CA ASP A 89 14.40 2.88 -5.39
C ASP A 89 14.35 4.36 -4.94
N GLU A 90 14.00 5.28 -5.84
CA GLU A 90 13.70 6.68 -5.50
C GLU A 90 12.49 6.81 -4.58
N LEU A 91 11.41 6.04 -4.84
CA LEU A 91 10.25 5.96 -3.97
C LEU A 91 10.67 5.57 -2.54
N ARG A 92 11.53 4.57 -2.38
CA ARG A 92 12.04 4.17 -1.07
C ARG A 92 12.82 5.28 -0.38
N ILE A 93 13.66 6.02 -1.12
CA ILE A 93 14.37 7.19 -0.59
C ILE A 93 13.38 8.27 -0.14
N TYR A 94 12.38 8.56 -0.96
CA TYR A 94 11.33 9.54 -0.67
C TYR A 94 10.55 9.18 0.60
N VAL A 95 10.14 7.90 0.72
CA VAL A 95 9.46 7.40 1.91
C VAL A 95 10.37 7.41 3.14
N SER A 96 11.66 7.09 3.00
CA SER A 96 12.61 7.22 4.11
C SER A 96 12.70 8.65 4.62
N GLN A 97 12.66 9.66 3.73
CA GLN A 97 12.73 11.06 4.15
C GLN A 97 11.45 11.53 4.86
N ALA A 98 10.30 11.03 4.41
CA ALA A 98 9.00 11.45 4.94
C ALA A 98 8.58 10.67 6.21
N LEU A 99 8.86 9.36 6.28
CA LEU A 99 8.25 8.44 7.23
C LEU A 99 9.25 7.62 8.07
N ALA A 100 10.56 7.68 7.83
CA ALA A 100 11.50 6.87 8.60
C ALA A 100 11.36 7.10 10.10
N ASP A 101 11.39 6.01 10.85
CA ASP A 101 11.16 6.00 12.29
C ASP A 101 11.86 4.76 12.87
N PRO A 102 12.47 4.84 14.07
CA PRO A 102 13.06 3.67 14.73
C PRO A 102 12.08 2.50 14.87
N ASP A 103 10.78 2.76 15.02
CA ASP A 103 9.75 1.73 15.19
C ASP A 103 9.12 1.29 13.85
N GLY A 104 9.80 1.56 12.73
CA GLY A 104 9.37 1.18 11.39
C GLY A 104 9.08 -0.31 11.24
N VAL A 105 7.93 -0.64 10.65
CA VAL A 105 7.54 -2.02 10.34
C VAL A 105 7.35 -2.18 8.84
N LEU A 106 7.97 -3.22 8.28
CA LEU A 106 7.69 -3.68 6.93
C LEU A 106 6.56 -4.70 6.96
N VAL A 107 5.55 -4.53 6.11
CA VAL A 107 4.46 -5.48 5.97
C VAL A 107 4.44 -6.05 4.57
N ILE A 108 4.39 -7.37 4.48
CA ILE A 108 4.29 -8.11 3.22
C ILE A 108 2.85 -8.58 3.06
N ASP A 109 2.25 -8.27 1.91
CA ASP A 109 0.94 -8.79 1.54
C ASP A 109 0.78 -8.80 0.01
N GLU A 110 -0.31 -9.40 -0.46
CA GLU A 110 -0.68 -9.42 -1.86
C GLU A 110 -2.04 -8.77 -2.13
N THR A 111 -2.21 -8.27 -3.35
CA THR A 111 -3.53 -7.85 -3.81
C THR A 111 -3.81 -8.32 -5.22
N GLY A 112 -5.10 -8.57 -5.47
CA GLY A 112 -5.59 -9.06 -6.75
C GLY A 112 -6.16 -7.96 -7.62
N PHE A 113 -5.87 -8.03 -8.92
CA PHE A 113 -6.38 -7.13 -9.94
C PHE A 113 -7.28 -7.90 -10.89
N LEU A 114 -8.60 -7.66 -10.82
CA LEU A 114 -9.56 -8.35 -11.67
C LEU A 114 -9.36 -7.99 -13.13
N LYS A 115 -9.33 -9.00 -14.01
CA LYS A 115 -9.14 -8.80 -15.46
C LYS A 115 -10.11 -9.65 -16.26
N LYS A 116 -10.43 -9.15 -17.46
CA LYS A 116 -11.23 -9.89 -18.46
C LYS A 116 -10.31 -10.38 -19.59
N GLY A 117 -10.46 -11.64 -19.97
CA GLY A 117 -9.65 -12.27 -21.03
C GLY A 117 -8.27 -12.78 -20.55
N GLY A 118 -7.47 -13.30 -21.48
CA GLY A 118 -6.22 -14.01 -21.18
C GLY A 118 -4.91 -13.30 -21.56
N LYS A 119 -4.98 -12.05 -22.03
CA LYS A 119 -3.85 -11.33 -22.64
C LYS A 119 -3.06 -10.41 -21.68
N SER A 120 -3.58 -10.09 -20.50
CA SER A 120 -2.81 -9.34 -19.49
C SER A 120 -1.78 -10.25 -18.84
N VAL A 121 -0.52 -9.81 -18.77
CA VAL A 121 0.59 -10.53 -18.15
C VAL A 121 0.25 -11.13 -16.78
N GLY A 122 0.57 -12.38 -16.51
CA GLY A 122 0.27 -13.04 -15.24
C GLY A 122 -1.22 -13.31 -14.95
N VAL A 123 -2.14 -13.00 -15.87
CA VAL A 123 -3.57 -13.28 -15.64
C VAL A 123 -3.88 -14.78 -15.70
N GLN A 124 -4.57 -15.28 -14.69
CA GLN A 124 -5.17 -16.61 -14.67
C GLN A 124 -6.35 -16.66 -13.69
N ARG A 125 -7.13 -17.75 -13.74
CA ARG A 125 -8.09 -18.07 -12.67
C ARG A 125 -7.34 -18.49 -11.42
N GLN A 126 -7.36 -17.66 -10.40
CA GLN A 126 -6.71 -17.91 -9.11
C GLN A 126 -7.50 -17.24 -7.99
N TYR A 127 -7.23 -17.63 -6.74
CA TYR A 127 -7.87 -16.99 -5.60
C TYR A 127 -7.46 -15.52 -5.54
N SER A 128 -8.45 -14.64 -5.56
CA SER A 128 -8.26 -13.20 -5.41
C SER A 128 -8.77 -12.79 -4.04
N GLY A 129 -7.87 -12.34 -3.17
CA GLY A 129 -8.25 -11.81 -1.85
C GLY A 129 -9.29 -10.69 -1.96
N THR A 130 -9.16 -9.82 -2.96
CA THR A 130 -10.10 -8.73 -3.24
C THR A 130 -11.51 -9.21 -3.64
N ALA A 131 -11.63 -10.37 -4.30
CA ALA A 131 -12.93 -10.91 -4.71
C ALA A 131 -13.49 -11.97 -3.77
N GLY A 132 -12.71 -12.41 -2.77
CA GLY A 132 -13.06 -13.50 -1.86
C GLY A 132 -13.29 -14.85 -2.54
N ARG A 133 -12.89 -15.01 -3.81
CA ARG A 133 -13.18 -16.20 -4.62
C ARG A 133 -12.17 -16.37 -5.76
N ILE A 134 -12.24 -17.52 -6.43
CA ILE A 134 -11.43 -17.81 -7.63
C ILE A 134 -11.97 -17.00 -8.81
N GLU A 135 -11.17 -16.06 -9.28
CA GLU A 135 -11.48 -15.20 -10.41
C GLU A 135 -10.29 -15.07 -11.36
N ASN A 136 -10.57 -14.60 -12.57
CA ASN A 136 -9.52 -14.25 -13.51
C ASN A 136 -8.85 -12.93 -13.08
N CYS A 137 -7.65 -13.01 -12.54
CA CYS A 137 -6.94 -11.86 -12.00
C CYS A 137 -5.42 -11.95 -12.18
N GLN A 138 -4.76 -10.81 -12.07
CA GLN A 138 -3.33 -10.70 -11.78
C GLN A 138 -3.15 -10.60 -10.26
N ILE A 139 -2.03 -11.06 -9.72
CA ILE A 139 -1.67 -10.89 -8.31
C ILE A 139 -0.36 -10.12 -8.24
N GLY A 140 -0.33 -9.03 -7.49
CA GLY A 140 0.91 -8.36 -7.12
C GLY A 140 1.25 -8.65 -5.67
N VAL A 141 2.51 -8.94 -5.38
CA VAL A 141 3.08 -9.00 -4.04
C VAL A 141 3.66 -7.61 -3.75
N PHE A 142 3.33 -7.07 -2.59
CA PHE A 142 3.70 -5.71 -2.20
C PHE A 142 4.41 -5.71 -0.86
N LEU A 143 5.32 -4.76 -0.71
CA LEU A 143 5.92 -4.41 0.55
C LEU A 143 5.41 -3.01 0.92
N SER A 144 4.80 -2.87 2.10
CA SER A 144 4.46 -1.58 2.67
C SER A 144 5.36 -1.26 3.86
N TYR A 145 5.50 0.02 4.15
CA TYR A 145 6.17 0.52 5.35
C TYR A 145 5.19 1.29 6.20
N THR A 146 5.20 1.02 7.49
CA THR A 146 4.37 1.70 8.47
C THR A 146 5.21 2.18 9.64
N SER A 147 4.85 3.35 10.15
CA SER A 147 5.48 4.03 11.28
C SER A 147 4.42 4.89 11.98
N PRO A 148 4.73 5.46 13.16
CA PRO A 148 3.90 6.49 13.77
C PRO A 148 3.63 7.70 12.86
N ARG A 149 4.51 7.98 11.89
CA ARG A 149 4.39 9.09 10.92
C ARG A 149 3.39 8.81 9.80
N GLY A 150 3.08 7.54 9.54
CA GLY A 150 2.18 7.11 8.47
C GLY A 150 2.57 5.78 7.84
N HIS A 151 1.84 5.39 6.81
CA HIS A 151 2.05 4.15 6.06
C HIS A 151 1.89 4.36 4.55
N THR A 152 2.66 3.63 3.75
CA THR A 152 2.54 3.62 2.28
C THR A 152 3.22 2.39 1.66
N LEU A 153 3.06 2.20 0.35
CA LEU A 153 3.70 1.12 -0.42
C LEU A 153 5.15 1.48 -0.79
N LEU A 154 6.07 0.52 -0.68
CA LEU A 154 7.51 0.67 -0.96
C LEU A 154 8.01 -0.13 -2.16
N ASP A 155 7.57 -1.37 -2.29
CA ASP A 155 8.04 -2.28 -3.31
C ASP A 155 6.90 -3.14 -3.87
N ARG A 156 7.10 -3.70 -5.05
CA ARG A 156 6.12 -4.41 -5.86
C ARG A 156 6.79 -5.46 -6.75
N GLU A 157 6.18 -6.63 -6.78
CA GLU A 157 6.53 -7.72 -7.70
C GLU A 157 5.25 -8.34 -8.28
N LEU A 158 5.22 -8.55 -9.59
CA LEU A 158 4.12 -9.27 -10.23
C LEU A 158 4.32 -10.78 -10.02
N TYR A 159 3.34 -11.44 -9.41
CA TYR A 159 3.35 -12.90 -9.34
C TYR A 159 3.00 -13.50 -10.70
N LEU A 160 3.98 -14.18 -11.31
CA LEU A 160 3.83 -14.88 -12.59
C LEU A 160 3.64 -16.38 -12.34
N PRO A 161 2.43 -16.94 -12.58
CA PRO A 161 2.17 -18.35 -12.34
C PRO A 161 2.98 -19.29 -13.25
N LYS A 162 3.16 -20.56 -12.84
CA LYS A 162 3.81 -21.59 -13.68
C LYS A 162 3.19 -21.70 -15.09
N SER A 163 1.87 -21.60 -15.18
CA SER A 163 1.13 -21.62 -16.45
C SER A 163 1.52 -20.52 -17.44
N TRP A 164 2.16 -19.44 -16.96
CA TRP A 164 2.77 -18.41 -17.78
C TRP A 164 4.23 -18.72 -18.09
N THR A 165 5.05 -19.01 -17.07
CA THR A 165 6.48 -19.26 -17.24
C THR A 165 6.77 -20.48 -18.12
N ASP A 166 5.87 -21.45 -18.11
CA ASP A 166 5.95 -22.67 -18.93
C ASP A 166 5.53 -22.42 -20.40
N ASN A 167 5.01 -21.22 -20.72
CA ASN A 167 4.60 -20.82 -22.06
C ASN A 167 5.41 -19.60 -22.54
N GLN A 168 6.56 -19.87 -23.16
CA GLN A 168 7.49 -18.82 -23.64
C GLN A 168 6.87 -17.90 -24.70
N GLU A 169 5.98 -18.41 -25.56
CA GLU A 169 5.32 -17.59 -26.58
C GLU A 169 4.40 -16.54 -25.92
N ARG A 170 3.59 -16.98 -24.93
CA ARG A 170 2.72 -16.09 -24.15
C ARG A 170 3.53 -15.05 -23.37
N CYS A 171 4.65 -15.46 -22.78
CA CYS A 171 5.58 -14.54 -22.13
C CYS A 171 6.15 -13.51 -23.11
N ARG A 172 6.59 -13.94 -24.29
CA ARG A 172 7.09 -13.03 -25.35
C ARG A 172 6.03 -12.05 -25.82
N GLU A 173 4.80 -12.49 -26.08
CA GLU A 173 3.69 -11.61 -26.47
C GLU A 173 3.40 -10.53 -25.41
N ALA A 174 3.57 -10.87 -24.13
CA ALA A 174 3.40 -9.94 -23.02
C ALA A 174 4.69 -9.20 -22.63
N HIS A 175 5.78 -9.37 -23.39
CA HIS A 175 7.08 -8.74 -23.18
C HIS A 175 7.72 -9.08 -21.82
N VAL A 176 7.46 -10.28 -21.29
CA VAL A 176 8.15 -10.81 -20.11
C VAL A 176 9.63 -11.06 -20.48
N PRO A 177 10.60 -10.54 -19.70
CA PRO A 177 12.01 -10.80 -19.96
C PRO A 177 12.35 -12.29 -19.92
N ALA A 178 13.24 -12.75 -20.80
CA ALA A 178 13.60 -14.16 -20.91
C ALA A 178 14.28 -14.75 -19.66
N SER A 179 14.85 -13.89 -18.80
CA SER A 179 15.46 -14.26 -17.53
C SER A 179 14.44 -14.50 -16.42
N VAL A 180 13.17 -14.12 -16.60
CA VAL A 180 12.13 -14.31 -15.58
C VAL A 180 11.72 -15.78 -15.53
N ALA A 181 12.05 -16.43 -14.43
CA ALA A 181 11.61 -17.77 -14.09
C ALA A 181 10.44 -17.73 -13.10
N PHE A 182 9.84 -18.90 -12.83
CA PHE A 182 8.83 -19.01 -11.79
C PHE A 182 9.45 -18.71 -10.41
N ALA A 183 8.79 -17.82 -9.67
CA ALA A 183 9.08 -17.54 -8.27
C ALA A 183 7.77 -17.59 -7.48
N THR A 184 7.83 -18.23 -6.31
CA THR A 184 6.75 -18.23 -5.32
C THR A 184 6.60 -16.84 -4.70
N LYS A 185 5.42 -16.55 -4.15
CA LYS A 185 5.18 -15.26 -3.47
C LYS A 185 6.19 -15.00 -2.33
N PRO A 186 6.58 -15.98 -1.48
CA PRO A 186 7.61 -15.75 -0.48
C PRO A 186 9.01 -15.46 -1.06
N GLU A 187 9.38 -16.02 -2.21
CA GLU A 187 10.66 -15.69 -2.89
C GLU A 187 10.64 -14.25 -3.45
N LEU A 188 9.52 -13.82 -4.01
CA LEU A 188 9.31 -12.42 -4.42
C LEU A 188 9.38 -11.48 -3.22
N ALA A 189 8.70 -11.84 -2.11
CA ALA A 189 8.74 -11.08 -0.87
C ALA A 189 10.16 -10.97 -0.30
N TRP A 190 10.92 -12.06 -0.29
CA TRP A 190 12.32 -12.04 0.13
C TRP A 190 13.15 -11.09 -0.73
N SER A 191 12.96 -11.11 -2.05
CA SER A 191 13.69 -10.21 -2.96
C SER A 191 13.41 -8.73 -2.63
N MET A 192 12.16 -8.37 -2.32
CA MET A 192 11.79 -7.01 -1.91
C MET A 192 12.36 -6.62 -0.54
N LEU A 193 12.31 -7.54 0.43
CA LEU A 193 12.87 -7.35 1.76
C LEU A 193 14.39 -7.16 1.69
N GLU A 194 15.09 -8.01 0.95
CA GLU A 194 16.55 -7.95 0.80
C GLU A 194 16.99 -6.59 0.24
N ARG A 195 16.32 -6.11 -0.82
CA ARG A 195 16.58 -4.78 -1.38
C ARG A 195 16.34 -3.66 -0.37
N THR A 196 15.23 -3.73 0.36
CA THR A 196 14.81 -2.67 1.30
C THR A 196 15.70 -2.63 2.54
N LEU A 197 15.97 -3.78 3.15
CA LEU A 197 16.86 -3.91 4.30
C LEU A 197 18.31 -3.60 3.92
N GLY A 198 18.74 -3.98 2.71
CA GLY A 198 20.06 -3.62 2.18
C GLY A 198 20.25 -2.13 1.92
N ALA A 199 19.16 -1.38 1.70
CA ALA A 199 19.19 0.06 1.47
C ALA A 199 19.22 0.91 2.75
N GLY A 200 19.14 0.29 3.94
CA GLY A 200 19.32 0.98 5.22
C GLY A 200 18.11 1.77 5.72
N LEU A 201 16.90 1.48 5.25
CA LEU A 201 15.69 2.02 5.86
C LEU A 201 15.58 1.48 7.31
N PRO A 202 15.31 2.32 8.32
CA PRO A 202 15.09 1.85 9.69
C PRO A 202 13.89 0.90 9.76
N VAL A 203 14.12 -0.34 10.19
CA VAL A 203 13.09 -1.38 10.26
C VAL A 203 13.33 -2.23 11.49
N THR A 204 12.40 -2.17 12.45
CA THR A 204 12.44 -3.00 13.65
C THR A 204 11.75 -4.34 13.40
N TRP A 205 10.62 -4.35 12.68
CA TRP A 205 9.83 -5.56 12.47
C TRP A 205 9.50 -5.83 11.00
N VAL A 206 9.38 -7.12 10.67
CA VAL A 206 8.73 -7.61 9.45
C VAL A 206 7.45 -8.36 9.83
N ALA A 207 6.32 -7.96 9.28
CA ALA A 207 5.02 -8.61 9.47
C ALA A 207 4.46 -9.15 8.15
N GLY A 208 3.60 -10.15 8.24
CA GLY A 208 3.04 -10.80 7.06
C GLY A 208 2.00 -11.86 7.41
N ASP A 209 1.22 -12.24 6.41
CA ASP A 209 0.15 -13.21 6.56
C ASP A 209 0.65 -14.68 6.51
N THR A 210 -0.29 -15.62 6.44
CA THR A 210 -0.03 -17.06 6.45
C THR A 210 0.77 -17.56 5.24
N VAL A 211 0.65 -16.92 4.08
CA VAL A 211 1.42 -17.27 2.88
C VAL A 211 2.91 -17.09 3.15
N TYR A 212 3.27 -16.02 3.85
CA TYR A 212 4.66 -15.68 4.15
C TYR A 212 5.18 -16.40 5.39
N GLY A 213 4.42 -16.45 6.49
CA GLY A 213 4.89 -17.10 7.72
C GLY A 213 5.08 -18.61 7.62
N SER A 214 4.32 -19.27 6.75
CA SER A 214 4.50 -20.70 6.48
C SER A 214 5.73 -21.01 5.60
N SER A 215 6.43 -19.98 5.10
CA SER A 215 7.68 -20.13 4.34
C SER A 215 8.88 -20.24 5.30
N GLN A 216 9.35 -21.46 5.53
CA GLN A 216 10.56 -21.70 6.31
C GLN A 216 11.81 -20.98 5.73
N PRO A 217 12.06 -20.98 4.40
CA PRO A 217 13.20 -20.23 3.85
C PRO A 217 13.13 -18.73 4.13
N LEU A 218 11.94 -18.12 4.05
CA LEU A 218 11.76 -16.71 4.36
C LEU A 218 12.10 -16.40 5.82
N ARG A 219 11.59 -17.23 6.76
CA ARG A 219 11.90 -17.11 8.18
C ARG A 219 13.40 -17.27 8.44
N ALA A 220 14.02 -18.33 7.92
CA ALA A 220 15.44 -18.58 8.08
C ALA A 220 16.32 -17.42 7.58
N ASN A 221 15.96 -16.82 6.45
CA ASN A 221 16.67 -15.68 5.89
C ASN A 221 16.54 -14.42 6.77
N LEU A 222 15.37 -14.16 7.37
CA LEU A 222 15.17 -13.07 8.33
C LEU A 222 15.97 -13.31 9.63
N GLU A 223 15.97 -14.54 10.14
CA GLU A 223 16.74 -14.91 11.33
C GLU A 223 18.26 -14.78 11.10
N ALA A 224 18.75 -15.21 9.94
CA ALA A 224 20.16 -15.08 9.57
C ALA A 224 20.62 -13.61 9.53
N ARG A 225 19.70 -12.69 9.19
CA ARG A 225 19.94 -11.24 9.22
C ARG A 225 19.70 -10.60 10.59
N LYS A 226 19.27 -11.36 11.60
CA LYS A 226 18.82 -10.83 12.89
C LYS A 226 17.75 -9.74 12.70
N GLN A 227 16.82 -9.95 11.77
CA GLN A 227 15.66 -9.09 11.56
C GLN A 227 14.47 -9.66 12.33
N ALA A 228 13.90 -8.88 13.25
CA ALA A 228 12.73 -9.34 13.99
C ALA A 228 11.53 -9.50 13.05
N TYR A 229 10.71 -10.54 13.28
CA TYR A 229 9.50 -10.77 12.51
C TYR A 229 8.34 -11.23 13.39
N ALA A 230 7.12 -10.94 12.93
CA ALA A 230 5.87 -11.48 13.44
C ALA A 230 4.99 -11.92 12.25
N LEU A 231 5.00 -13.21 11.93
CA LEU A 231 4.35 -13.74 10.72
C LEU A 231 3.23 -14.71 11.09
N ALA A 232 2.04 -14.52 10.51
CA ALA A 232 0.93 -15.45 10.71
C ALA A 232 1.26 -16.82 10.11
N VAL A 233 0.73 -17.89 10.70
CA VAL A 233 0.91 -19.26 10.19
C VAL A 233 -0.39 -20.05 10.23
N ALA A 234 -0.46 -21.10 9.42
CA ALA A 234 -1.59 -22.01 9.43
C ALA A 234 -1.63 -22.80 10.75
N CYS A 235 -2.83 -23.19 11.18
CA CYS A 235 -3.04 -24.01 12.39
C CYS A 235 -2.28 -25.36 12.38
N LYS A 236 -1.89 -25.83 11.19
CA LYS A 236 -1.15 -27.07 10.93
C LYS A 236 0.37 -26.88 10.85
N GLU A 237 0.87 -25.65 11.02
CA GLU A 237 2.30 -25.38 11.10
C GLU A 237 2.91 -26.13 12.28
N HIS A 238 4.11 -26.68 12.10
CA HIS A 238 4.80 -27.43 13.14
C HIS A 238 5.89 -26.58 13.78
N VAL A 239 5.93 -26.56 15.10
CA VAL A 239 6.93 -25.88 15.91
C VAL A 239 7.56 -26.87 16.89
N GLU A 240 8.77 -26.56 17.33
CA GLU A 240 9.42 -27.29 18.41
C GLU A 240 9.19 -26.57 19.73
N VAL A 241 8.55 -27.27 20.67
CA VAL A 241 8.22 -26.78 22.02
C VAL A 241 8.66 -27.85 23.01
N GLN A 242 9.50 -27.48 23.97
CA GLN A 242 10.01 -28.39 25.01
C GLN A 242 10.63 -29.69 24.42
N GLY A 243 11.40 -29.55 23.32
CA GLY A 243 12.07 -30.67 22.65
C GLY A 243 11.16 -31.60 21.84
N ALA A 244 9.88 -31.25 21.65
CA ALA A 244 8.94 -32.03 20.85
C ALA A 244 8.38 -31.20 19.69
N ARG A 245 8.36 -31.79 18.49
CA ARG A 245 7.71 -31.19 17.31
C ARG A 245 6.20 -31.40 17.37
N ARG A 246 5.43 -30.31 17.42
CA ARG A 246 3.96 -30.32 17.56
C ARG A 246 3.32 -29.32 16.62
N ARG A 247 2.05 -29.52 16.27
CA ARG A 247 1.27 -28.52 15.52
C ARG A 247 0.91 -27.34 16.42
N VAL A 248 0.89 -26.13 15.88
CA VAL A 248 0.57 -24.91 16.65
C VAL A 248 -0.83 -24.97 17.29
N ASP A 249 -1.81 -25.60 16.64
CA ASP A 249 -3.14 -25.78 17.23
C ASP A 249 -3.11 -26.71 18.44
N GLN A 250 -2.38 -27.82 18.37
CA GLN A 250 -2.20 -28.74 19.51
C GLN A 250 -1.50 -28.07 20.69
N VAL A 251 -0.53 -27.19 20.42
CA VAL A 251 0.13 -26.38 21.47
C VAL A 251 -0.89 -25.45 22.14
N ALA A 252 -1.72 -24.77 21.34
CA ALA A 252 -2.73 -23.85 21.87
C ALA A 252 -3.85 -24.50 22.69
N HIS A 253 -4.19 -25.78 22.43
CA HIS A 253 -5.15 -26.51 23.26
C HIS A 253 -4.68 -26.72 24.70
N GLY A 254 -3.37 -26.63 24.95
CA GLY A 254 -2.80 -26.74 26.30
C GLY A 254 -2.87 -25.46 27.12
N LEU A 255 -3.31 -24.34 26.54
CA LEU A 255 -3.39 -23.05 27.23
C LEU A 255 -4.55 -23.01 28.24
N THR A 256 -4.24 -22.59 29.45
CA THR A 256 -5.18 -22.33 30.54
C THR A 256 -5.70 -20.90 30.49
N ARG A 257 -6.65 -20.54 31.36
CA ARG A 257 -7.19 -19.18 31.42
C ARG A 257 -6.15 -18.13 31.84
N GLU A 258 -5.19 -18.50 32.66
CA GLU A 258 -4.16 -17.61 33.22
C GLU A 258 -3.10 -17.22 32.17
N ASP A 259 -2.99 -17.98 31.09
CA ASP A 259 -2.04 -17.72 30.01
C ASP A 259 -2.47 -16.57 29.07
N TRP A 260 -3.71 -16.09 29.19
CA TRP A 260 -4.29 -15.09 28.29
C TRP A 260 -4.25 -13.68 28.88
N GLN A 261 -3.89 -12.72 28.02
CA GLN A 261 -3.89 -11.29 28.31
C GLN A 261 -4.68 -10.54 27.23
N ASP A 262 -5.51 -9.60 27.65
CA ASP A 262 -6.31 -8.77 26.73
C ASP A 262 -5.46 -7.59 26.27
N LEU A 263 -5.09 -7.60 24.99
CA LEU A 263 -4.23 -6.58 24.39
C LEU A 263 -4.82 -6.06 23.08
N SER A 264 -4.51 -4.79 22.80
CA SER A 264 -4.87 -4.14 21.54
C SER A 264 -3.84 -4.47 20.47
N ALA A 265 -4.29 -5.00 19.33
CA ALA A 265 -3.46 -5.14 18.13
C ALA A 265 -3.37 -3.82 17.34
N GLY A 266 -3.34 -2.67 18.03
CA GLY A 266 -3.38 -1.33 17.44
C GLY A 266 -4.77 -0.78 17.15
N MET A 267 -4.82 0.47 16.70
CA MET A 267 -6.05 1.22 16.46
C MET A 267 -6.79 0.74 15.19
N GLY A 268 -8.11 0.65 15.27
CA GLY A 268 -9.02 0.47 14.13
C GLY A 268 -9.95 1.65 13.95
N SER A 269 -10.78 1.63 12.90
CA SER A 269 -11.73 2.71 12.58
C SER A 269 -12.81 2.94 13.64
N LYS A 270 -13.04 1.97 14.53
CA LYS A 270 -14.01 2.04 15.64
C LYS A 270 -13.34 2.05 17.02
N GLY A 271 -12.04 2.31 17.09
CA GLY A 271 -11.24 2.26 18.32
C GLY A 271 -10.26 1.09 18.38
N PRO A 272 -9.66 0.81 19.56
CA PRO A 272 -8.66 -0.23 19.74
C PRO A 272 -9.15 -1.62 19.32
N ARG A 273 -8.31 -2.40 18.64
CA ARG A 273 -8.63 -3.76 18.21
C ARG A 273 -8.22 -4.76 19.28
N LEU A 274 -9.09 -4.93 20.27
CA LEU A 274 -8.84 -5.79 21.43
C LEU A 274 -9.04 -7.28 21.10
N PHE A 275 -8.08 -8.10 21.53
CA PHE A 275 -8.12 -9.56 21.47
C PHE A 275 -7.47 -10.15 22.72
N ALA A 276 -7.79 -11.41 23.02
CA ALA A 276 -7.03 -12.17 24.01
C ALA A 276 -5.83 -12.82 23.34
N TRP A 277 -4.66 -12.68 23.96
CA TRP A 277 -3.37 -13.16 23.47
C TRP A 277 -2.68 -14.05 24.51
N ALA A 278 -2.05 -15.11 24.02
CA ALA A 278 -1.12 -15.93 24.80
C ALA A 278 0.20 -16.05 24.04
N ARG A 279 1.30 -16.26 24.77
CA ARG A 279 2.62 -16.56 24.19
C ARG A 279 3.21 -17.85 24.75
N ILE A 280 3.86 -18.61 23.88
CA ILE A 280 4.60 -19.82 24.23
C ILE A 280 6.02 -19.67 23.69
N GLU A 281 7.03 -19.89 24.54
CA GLU A 281 8.42 -19.92 24.10
C GLU A 281 8.69 -21.17 23.26
N LEU A 282 9.34 -20.99 22.11
CA LEU A 282 9.72 -22.08 21.20
C LEU A 282 11.19 -22.45 21.41
N ALA A 283 11.65 -23.50 20.72
CA ALA A 283 13.06 -23.86 20.69
C ALA A 283 13.94 -22.67 20.30
N ALA A 284 14.96 -22.43 21.13
CA ALA A 284 15.85 -21.29 20.99
C ALA A 284 16.48 -21.24 19.59
N PRO A 285 16.59 -20.06 18.99
CA PRO A 285 17.32 -19.90 17.74
C PRO A 285 18.82 -20.09 17.97
N GLU A 286 19.56 -20.36 16.90
CA GLU A 286 21.04 -20.38 16.94
C GLU A 286 21.62 -18.98 17.22
N ALA A 287 20.86 -17.93 16.91
CA ALA A 287 21.25 -16.54 17.14
C ALA A 287 21.22 -16.19 18.64
N SER A 288 22.40 -16.14 19.26
CA SER A 288 22.55 -15.68 20.65
C SER A 288 21.93 -14.29 20.86
N GLY A 289 21.18 -14.12 21.95
CA GLY A 289 20.46 -12.89 22.28
C GLY A 289 19.10 -12.74 21.61
N TRP A 290 18.60 -13.78 20.92
CA TRP A 290 17.29 -13.80 20.26
C TRP A 290 16.43 -14.96 20.76
N GLN A 291 15.11 -14.81 20.67
CA GLN A 291 14.13 -15.82 21.08
C GLN A 291 13.10 -16.05 19.97
N ARG A 292 12.48 -17.23 20.00
CA ARG A 292 11.33 -17.57 19.17
C ARG A 292 10.09 -17.75 20.03
N TRP A 293 8.98 -17.19 19.59
CA TRP A 293 7.70 -17.29 20.27
C TRP A 293 6.60 -17.75 19.32
N LEU A 294 5.63 -18.49 19.85
CA LEU A 294 4.31 -18.67 19.24
C LEU A 294 3.34 -17.77 19.98
N LEU A 295 2.72 -16.82 19.26
CA LEU A 295 1.56 -16.12 19.77
C LEU A 295 0.28 -16.82 19.32
N VAL A 296 -0.68 -16.88 20.23
CA VAL A 296 -2.03 -17.37 19.95
C VAL A 296 -3.00 -16.23 20.23
N ARG A 297 -3.83 -15.91 19.24
CA ARG A 297 -4.86 -14.87 19.34
C ARG A 297 -6.24 -15.49 19.27
N ARG A 298 -7.18 -15.03 20.11
CA ARG A 298 -8.61 -15.33 19.99
C ARG A 298 -9.48 -14.10 20.15
N SER A 299 -10.69 -14.15 19.60
CA SER A 299 -11.73 -13.14 19.85
C SER A 299 -12.17 -13.15 21.31
N LEU A 300 -12.53 -11.97 21.84
CA LEU A 300 -13.12 -11.82 23.18
C LEU A 300 -14.57 -12.30 23.25
N ASN A 301 -15.24 -12.50 22.10
CA ASN A 301 -16.61 -12.95 22.06
C ASN A 301 -16.71 -14.47 22.25
N GLU A 302 -17.04 -14.90 23.47
CA GLU A 302 -17.16 -16.33 23.84
C GLU A 302 -18.45 -17.01 23.31
N GLY A 303 -19.36 -16.27 22.65
CA GLY A 303 -20.78 -16.65 22.61
C GLY A 303 -21.37 -17.35 21.38
N VAL A 304 -20.69 -17.54 20.23
CA VAL A 304 -21.37 -18.07 19.02
C VAL A 304 -20.65 -19.19 18.26
N LYS A 305 -19.34 -19.36 18.41
CA LYS A 305 -18.55 -20.51 17.90
C LYS A 305 -17.29 -20.62 18.78
N PRO A 306 -16.59 -21.77 18.82
CA PRO A 306 -15.22 -21.77 19.34
C PRO A 306 -14.47 -20.61 18.66
N ALA A 307 -13.87 -19.71 19.46
CA ALA A 307 -13.20 -18.55 18.91
C ALA A 307 -12.15 -19.02 17.91
N GLU A 308 -12.28 -18.61 16.64
CA GLU A 308 -11.32 -18.96 15.60
C GLU A 308 -9.95 -18.40 16.02
N MET A 309 -9.02 -19.31 16.31
CA MET A 309 -7.69 -18.93 16.76
C MET A 309 -6.83 -18.55 15.57
N ALA A 310 -6.02 -17.52 15.75
CA ALA A 310 -4.93 -17.19 14.82
C ALA A 310 -3.58 -17.44 15.51
N TYR A 311 -2.61 -17.88 14.72
CA TYR A 311 -1.29 -18.27 15.19
C TYR A 311 -0.24 -17.40 14.51
N VAL A 312 0.73 -16.92 15.29
CA VAL A 312 1.82 -16.05 14.80
C VAL A 312 3.14 -16.61 15.29
N LEU A 313 4.09 -16.82 14.38
CA LEU A 313 5.47 -17.10 14.76
C LEU A 313 6.23 -15.79 14.86
N VAL A 314 6.97 -15.65 15.95
CA VAL A 314 7.77 -14.47 16.25
C VAL A 314 9.22 -14.86 16.45
N PHE A 315 10.12 -14.05 15.92
CA PHE A 315 11.55 -14.06 16.23
C PHE A 315 11.95 -12.63 16.59
N ALA A 316 12.52 -12.43 17.77
CA ALA A 316 12.79 -11.11 18.33
C ALA A 316 13.97 -11.13 19.30
N PRO A 317 14.58 -9.97 19.62
CA PRO A 317 15.58 -9.88 20.68
C PRO A 317 15.06 -10.47 22.01
N ALA A 318 15.97 -11.04 22.80
CA ALA A 318 15.62 -11.54 24.12
C ALA A 318 15.10 -10.38 25.00
N GLY A 319 13.98 -10.62 25.69
CA GLY A 319 13.34 -9.62 26.56
C GLY A 319 12.23 -8.80 25.90
N THR A 320 11.96 -8.96 24.60
CA THR A 320 10.81 -8.34 23.93
C THR A 320 9.48 -8.69 24.63
N SER A 321 8.68 -7.67 24.90
CA SER A 321 7.41 -7.80 25.64
C SER A 321 6.31 -8.44 24.78
N LEU A 322 5.23 -8.93 25.41
CA LEU A 322 4.09 -9.46 24.65
C LEU A 322 3.40 -8.34 23.86
N GLU A 323 3.30 -7.16 24.48
CA GLU A 323 2.73 -5.93 23.95
C GLU A 323 3.45 -5.51 22.65
N GLU A 324 4.78 -5.46 22.65
CA GLU A 324 5.59 -5.14 21.46
C GLU A 324 5.35 -6.13 20.33
N MET A 325 5.30 -7.44 20.63
CA MET A 325 5.05 -8.45 19.60
C MET A 325 3.64 -8.35 19.01
N VAL A 326 2.64 -8.05 19.85
CA VAL A 326 1.24 -7.86 19.44
C VAL A 326 1.07 -6.60 18.60
N GLU A 327 1.74 -5.50 18.98
CA GLU A 327 1.74 -4.25 18.23
C GLU A 327 2.40 -4.43 16.85
N ALA A 328 3.58 -5.07 16.81
CA ALA A 328 4.28 -5.37 15.56
C ALA A 328 3.43 -6.22 14.60
N PHE A 329 2.76 -7.26 15.11
CA PHE A 329 1.84 -8.05 14.28
C PHE A 329 0.58 -7.26 13.89
N GLY A 330 0.06 -6.43 14.80
CA GLY A 330 -1.09 -5.57 14.58
C GLY A 330 -0.89 -4.56 13.45
N ALA A 331 0.34 -4.08 13.28
CA ALA A 331 0.76 -3.18 12.20
C ALA A 331 0.47 -3.76 10.80
N ARG A 332 0.34 -5.09 10.66
CA ARG A 332 -0.03 -5.75 9.40
C ARG A 332 -1.29 -5.18 8.75
N TRP A 333 -2.26 -4.70 9.55
CA TRP A 333 -3.50 -4.12 9.03
C TRP A 333 -3.31 -2.87 8.16
N THR A 334 -2.22 -2.14 8.35
CA THR A 334 -1.94 -0.93 7.57
C THR A 334 -1.75 -1.21 6.08
N VAL A 335 -1.36 -2.43 5.69
CA VAL A 335 -1.27 -2.80 4.28
C VAL A 335 -2.65 -2.87 3.61
N GLU A 336 -3.69 -3.27 4.35
CA GLU A 336 -5.07 -3.27 3.86
C GLU A 336 -5.53 -1.84 3.58
N GLN A 337 -5.17 -0.90 4.46
CA GLN A 337 -5.39 0.53 4.25
C GLN A 337 -4.60 1.06 3.05
N CYS A 338 -3.32 0.66 2.89
CA CYS A 338 -2.52 1.02 1.71
C CYS A 338 -3.16 0.53 0.41
N PHE A 339 -3.77 -0.66 0.39
CA PHE A 339 -4.48 -1.16 -0.78
C PHE A 339 -5.79 -0.43 -1.03
N GLU A 340 -6.55 -0.12 0.02
CA GLU A 340 -7.78 0.66 -0.08
C GLU A 340 -7.49 2.06 -0.64
N GLU A 341 -6.55 2.77 -0.05
CA GLU A 341 -6.10 4.10 -0.50
C GLU A 341 -5.44 4.02 -1.88
N GLY A 342 -4.60 3.01 -2.14
CA GLY A 342 -3.97 2.80 -3.42
C GLY A 342 -4.99 2.65 -4.56
N LYS A 343 -6.03 1.85 -4.34
CA LYS A 343 -7.10 1.64 -5.33
C LYS A 343 -8.03 2.85 -5.43
N GLY A 344 -8.53 3.33 -4.29
CA GLY A 344 -9.51 4.42 -4.22
C GLY A 344 -8.94 5.77 -4.62
N GLU A 345 -7.72 6.11 -4.20
CA GLU A 345 -7.17 7.46 -4.34
C GLU A 345 -6.23 7.60 -5.54
N VAL A 346 -5.47 6.56 -5.90
CA VAL A 346 -4.46 6.63 -6.99
C VAL A 346 -4.58 5.53 -8.04
N GLY A 347 -5.71 4.83 -8.07
CA GLY A 347 -6.10 3.99 -9.20
C GLY A 347 -5.25 2.76 -9.42
N LEU A 348 -4.65 2.21 -8.34
CA LEU A 348 -3.73 1.07 -8.37
C LEU A 348 -4.27 -0.15 -9.14
N ASP A 349 -5.59 -0.32 -9.23
CA ASP A 349 -6.26 -1.41 -9.95
C ASP A 349 -7.04 -0.99 -11.20
N GLU A 350 -6.96 0.29 -11.60
CA GLU A 350 -7.79 0.88 -12.68
C GLU A 350 -7.10 0.90 -14.05
N TYR A 351 -5.91 0.31 -14.15
CA TYR A 351 -5.14 0.24 -15.39
C TYR A 351 -5.67 -0.76 -16.42
N GLU A 352 -5.35 -0.46 -17.68
CA GLU A 352 -5.69 -1.29 -18.85
C GLU A 352 -4.46 -1.89 -19.55
N VAL A 353 -3.27 -1.75 -18.96
CA VAL A 353 -2.01 -2.31 -19.49
C VAL A 353 -2.05 -3.85 -19.53
N ARG A 354 -1.29 -4.42 -20.46
CA ARG A 354 -1.24 -5.87 -20.70
C ARG A 354 0.18 -6.44 -20.67
N SER A 355 1.18 -5.61 -20.93
CA SER A 355 2.58 -5.99 -20.98
C SER A 355 3.21 -6.02 -19.58
N TRP A 356 4.30 -6.79 -19.45
CA TRP A 356 5.13 -6.90 -18.25
C TRP A 356 5.56 -5.52 -17.75
N HIS A 357 6.29 -4.78 -18.57
CA HIS A 357 6.78 -3.45 -18.22
C HIS A 357 5.63 -2.46 -18.00
N GLY A 358 4.53 -2.56 -18.76
CA GLY A 358 3.36 -1.71 -18.56
C GLY A 358 2.75 -1.85 -17.16
N TRP A 359 2.70 -3.07 -16.62
CA TRP A 359 2.27 -3.31 -15.25
C TRP A 359 3.20 -2.61 -14.24
N TYR A 360 4.51 -2.85 -14.33
CA TYR A 360 5.48 -2.21 -13.42
C TYR A 360 5.47 -0.68 -13.55
N HIS A 361 5.31 -0.14 -14.75
CA HIS A 361 5.22 1.28 -15.00
C HIS A 361 4.03 1.91 -14.28
N HIS A 362 2.82 1.37 -14.47
CA HIS A 362 1.63 1.89 -13.80
C HIS A 362 1.73 1.74 -12.28
N ILE A 363 2.03 0.54 -11.79
CA ILE A 363 2.07 0.26 -10.34
C ILE A 363 3.10 1.14 -9.64
N THR A 364 4.28 1.34 -10.21
CA THR A 364 5.32 2.21 -9.63
C THR A 364 4.85 3.66 -9.55
N LEU A 365 4.22 4.19 -10.61
CA LEU A 365 3.73 5.57 -10.62
C LEU A 365 2.54 5.77 -9.66
N SER A 366 1.66 4.78 -9.51
CA SER A 366 0.58 4.78 -8.51
C SER A 366 1.12 4.73 -7.09
N MET A 367 2.12 3.88 -6.80
CA MET A 367 2.77 3.86 -5.49
C MET A 367 3.46 5.19 -5.18
N LEU A 368 4.12 5.80 -6.17
CA LEU A 368 4.74 7.12 -6.00
C LEU A 368 3.71 8.22 -5.76
N ALA A 369 2.56 8.19 -6.44
CA ALA A 369 1.44 9.09 -6.18
C ALA A 369 0.91 8.93 -4.75
N LEU A 370 0.74 7.68 -4.28
CA LEU A 370 0.29 7.41 -2.91
C LEU A 370 1.29 7.96 -1.89
N ALA A 371 2.57 7.65 -2.05
CA ALA A 371 3.62 8.11 -1.15
C ALA A 371 3.73 9.64 -1.12
N PHE A 372 3.54 10.31 -2.26
CA PHE A 372 3.48 11.77 -2.33
C PHE A 372 2.34 12.33 -1.46
N LEU A 373 1.12 11.79 -1.60
CA LEU A 373 -0.02 12.20 -0.78
C LEU A 373 0.19 11.90 0.71
N THR A 374 0.78 10.75 1.04
CA THR A 374 1.13 10.38 2.43
C THR A 374 2.14 11.37 3.02
N ALA A 375 3.17 11.77 2.27
CA ALA A 375 4.16 12.73 2.74
C ALA A 375 3.55 14.11 2.99
N LEU A 376 2.72 14.61 2.09
CA LEU A 376 1.98 15.87 2.31
C LEU A 376 1.12 15.80 3.59
N ARG A 377 0.52 14.64 3.88
CA ARG A 377 -0.25 14.43 5.13
C ARG A 377 0.62 14.58 6.36
N THR A 378 1.79 13.97 6.33
CA THR A 378 2.74 14.01 7.44
C THR A 378 3.22 15.43 7.69
N ASP A 379 3.57 16.17 6.63
CA ASP A 379 4.03 17.56 6.74
C ASP A 379 2.96 18.50 7.30
N GLU A 380 1.70 18.38 6.84
CA GLU A 380 0.57 19.14 7.39
C GLU A 380 0.32 18.79 8.87
N GLY A 381 0.42 17.52 9.24
CA GLY A 381 0.29 17.06 10.62
C GLY A 381 1.34 17.68 11.56
N GLU A 382 2.60 17.72 11.13
CA GLU A 382 3.68 18.36 11.89
C GLU A 382 3.48 19.88 12.02
N ASN A 383 3.05 20.54 10.94
CA ASN A 383 2.81 21.98 10.94
C ASN A 383 1.67 22.37 11.89
N VAL A 384 0.63 21.55 12.02
CA VAL A 384 -0.45 21.73 13.01
C VAL A 384 0.07 21.54 14.43
N GLN A 385 0.91 20.54 14.69
CA GLN A 385 1.51 20.30 16.01
C GLN A 385 2.42 21.46 16.45
N LYS A 386 3.26 21.99 15.55
CA LYS A 386 4.16 23.13 15.81
C LYS A 386 3.42 24.46 16.06
N LYS A 387 2.17 24.59 15.58
CA LYS A 387 1.34 25.80 15.76
C LYS A 387 0.48 25.78 17.03
N LYS A 388 0.47 24.70 17.81
CA LYS A 388 -0.22 24.66 19.11
C LYS A 388 0.59 25.53 20.09
N PRO A 389 0.02 26.56 20.73
CA PRO A 389 0.79 27.41 21.63
C PRO A 389 1.34 26.58 22.79
N GLU A 390 2.66 26.67 23.01
CA GLU A 390 3.32 26.16 24.21
C GLU A 390 2.56 26.67 25.44
N GLN A 391 2.17 25.75 26.32
CA GLN A 391 1.53 26.09 27.58
C GLN A 391 2.48 27.01 28.36
N THR A 392 2.03 28.26 28.58
CA THR A 392 2.71 29.27 29.38
C THR A 392 3.11 28.68 30.74
N PRO A 393 4.34 28.90 31.24
CA PRO A 393 4.69 28.53 32.61
C PRO A 393 3.78 29.25 33.60
N GLN A 394 3.20 28.50 34.55
CA GLN A 394 2.43 29.06 35.65
C GLN A 394 3.33 29.93 36.54
N THR A 395 3.06 31.22 36.58
CA THR A 395 3.57 32.13 37.62
C THR A 395 2.57 32.13 38.79
N PRO A 396 3.03 32.09 40.06
CA PRO A 396 2.13 31.95 41.19
C PRO A 396 1.36 33.25 41.50
N GLU A 397 0.14 33.02 42.00
CA GLU A 397 -0.92 33.87 42.54
C GLU A 397 -0.64 35.36 42.83
N SER A 398 -1.58 36.21 42.37
CA SER A 398 -1.96 37.45 43.05
C SER A 398 -3.46 37.75 42.83
N GLU A 399 -4.12 37.85 43.97
CA GLU A 399 -5.46 38.28 44.38
C GLU A 399 -6.46 38.92 43.37
N ALA A 400 -7.66 38.32 43.39
CA ALA A 400 -9.01 38.88 43.40
C ALA A 400 -9.34 40.10 42.52
N THR A 401 -10.17 39.87 41.50
CA THR A 401 -11.32 40.75 41.21
C THR A 401 -12.39 39.98 40.43
N ASP A 402 -13.61 39.99 41.00
CA ASP A 402 -14.83 39.44 40.40
C ASP A 402 -15.07 40.00 39.00
N SER A 403 -15.03 39.14 38.00
CA SER A 403 -15.76 39.37 36.75
C SER A 403 -16.29 38.04 36.24
N VAL A 404 -17.62 37.97 36.14
CA VAL A 404 -18.37 36.86 35.55
C VAL A 404 -18.00 36.80 34.07
N GLN A 405 -16.95 36.06 33.73
CA GLN A 405 -16.69 35.64 32.37
C GLN A 405 -17.43 34.33 32.15
N ALA A 406 -18.47 34.41 31.31
CA ALA A 406 -19.15 33.26 30.77
C ALA A 406 -18.10 32.30 30.18
N GLN A 407 -17.91 31.15 30.83
CA GLN A 407 -17.23 30.01 30.24
C GLN A 407 -18.03 29.59 29.01
N VAL A 408 -17.64 30.12 27.85
CA VAL A 408 -17.96 29.49 26.58
C VAL A 408 -17.15 28.19 26.58
N SER A 409 -17.80 27.11 27.03
CA SER A 409 -17.31 25.75 26.81
C SER A 409 -16.99 25.63 25.33
N SER A 410 -15.71 25.51 24.99
CA SER A 410 -15.28 25.25 23.62
C SER A 410 -15.55 23.78 23.30
N ASP A 411 -16.81 23.38 23.30
CA ASP A 411 -17.31 22.07 22.85
C ASP A 411 -17.27 21.97 21.31
N LEU A 412 -16.30 22.62 20.67
CA LEU A 412 -16.02 22.38 19.26
C LEU A 412 -15.23 21.07 19.17
N PRO A 413 -15.70 20.08 18.40
CA PRO A 413 -14.97 18.84 18.24
C PRO A 413 -13.58 19.15 17.67
N VAL A 414 -12.55 18.57 18.28
CA VAL A 414 -11.17 18.63 17.78
C VAL A 414 -11.19 18.15 16.32
N MET A 415 -10.77 19.02 15.39
CA MET A 415 -10.76 18.65 13.97
C MET A 415 -9.89 17.41 13.76
N VAL A 416 -10.43 16.44 13.03
CA VAL A 416 -9.69 15.24 12.65
C VAL A 416 -8.58 15.64 11.66
N PRO A 417 -7.37 15.05 11.76
CA PRO A 417 -6.32 15.28 10.78
C PRO A 417 -6.78 14.96 9.35
N LEU A 418 -6.20 15.66 8.36
CA LEU A 418 -6.54 15.42 6.96
C LEU A 418 -6.22 13.96 6.57
N SER A 419 -7.16 13.31 5.90
CA SER A 419 -6.95 11.98 5.32
C SER A 419 -6.18 12.09 3.99
N VAL A 420 -5.64 10.97 3.51
CA VAL A 420 -5.02 10.90 2.16
C VAL A 420 -6.04 11.28 1.09
N ALA A 421 -7.29 10.84 1.23
CA ALA A 421 -8.39 11.19 0.32
C ALA A 421 -8.66 12.70 0.29
N GLU A 422 -8.68 13.36 1.45
CA GLU A 422 -8.90 14.81 1.52
C GLU A 422 -7.73 15.59 0.92
N ILE A 423 -6.49 15.19 1.23
CA ILE A 423 -5.30 15.81 0.63
C ILE A 423 -5.30 15.65 -0.87
N ARG A 424 -5.68 14.48 -1.39
CA ARG A 424 -5.82 14.29 -2.83
C ARG A 424 -6.86 15.24 -3.43
N GLN A 425 -8.04 15.38 -2.81
CA GLN A 425 -9.07 16.30 -3.29
C GLN A 425 -8.54 17.74 -3.33
N LEU A 426 -7.96 18.21 -2.23
CA LEU A 426 -7.37 19.55 -2.14
C LEU A 426 -6.26 19.74 -3.16
N PHE A 427 -5.35 18.76 -3.30
CA PHE A 427 -4.24 18.82 -4.25
C PHE A 427 -4.77 18.93 -5.67
N PHE A 428 -5.80 18.15 -6.01
CA PHE A 428 -6.44 18.25 -7.31
C PHE A 428 -6.99 19.65 -7.56
N TYR A 429 -7.74 20.26 -6.63
CA TYR A 429 -8.32 21.58 -6.87
C TYR A 429 -7.31 22.72 -6.87
N ILE A 430 -6.23 22.61 -6.10
CA ILE A 430 -5.24 23.68 -5.91
C ILE A 430 -4.12 23.58 -6.96
N VAL A 431 -3.59 22.39 -7.21
CA VAL A 431 -2.41 22.16 -8.07
C VAL A 431 -2.76 21.38 -9.34
N GLY A 432 -3.68 20.42 -9.22
CA GLY A 432 -3.94 19.42 -10.26
C GLY A 432 -4.83 19.89 -11.42
N LYS A 433 -5.84 20.72 -11.11
CA LYS A 433 -6.97 21.00 -11.98
C LYS A 433 -6.57 21.97 -13.08
N ARG A 434 -6.90 21.60 -14.31
CA ARG A 434 -6.66 22.43 -15.50
C ARG A 434 -7.96 23.02 -16.02
N SER A 435 -7.93 24.29 -16.38
CA SER A 435 -9.00 24.91 -17.17
C SER A 435 -8.81 24.56 -18.64
N LEU A 436 -9.75 23.81 -19.21
CA LEU A 436 -9.71 23.32 -20.59
C LEU A 436 -10.87 23.90 -21.39
N SER A 437 -10.69 24.08 -22.70
CA SER A 437 -11.68 24.76 -23.53
C SER A 437 -12.89 23.87 -23.83
N PHE A 438 -14.03 24.48 -24.16
CA PHE A 438 -15.20 23.74 -24.65
C PHE A 438 -14.88 22.85 -25.87
N ALA A 439 -14.06 23.38 -26.80
CA ALA A 439 -13.63 22.64 -27.99
C ALA A 439 -12.83 21.37 -27.62
N TYR A 440 -12.01 21.43 -26.56
CA TYR A 440 -11.28 20.28 -26.04
C TYR A 440 -12.22 19.18 -25.54
N HIS A 441 -13.20 19.53 -24.70
CA HIS A 441 -14.18 18.58 -24.20
C HIS A 441 -15.02 17.97 -25.32
N LEU A 442 -15.36 18.77 -26.34
CA LEU A 442 -16.07 18.27 -27.51
C LEU A 442 -15.22 17.27 -28.32
N ALA A 443 -13.93 17.53 -28.50
CA ALA A 443 -13.01 16.61 -29.17
C ALA A 443 -12.92 15.25 -28.45
N TRP A 444 -12.79 15.25 -27.12
CA TRP A 444 -12.79 14.01 -26.33
C TRP A 444 -14.14 13.27 -26.36
N SER A 445 -15.26 14.01 -26.39
CA SER A 445 -16.59 13.43 -26.59
C SER A 445 -16.70 12.72 -27.96
N PHE A 446 -16.21 13.35 -29.03
CA PHE A 446 -16.13 12.71 -30.35
C PHE A 446 -15.24 11.47 -30.35
N TRP A 447 -14.06 11.55 -29.73
CA TRP A 447 -13.15 10.42 -29.63
C TRP A 447 -13.81 9.23 -28.90
N ARG A 448 -14.42 9.46 -27.72
CA ARG A 448 -15.11 8.39 -26.95
C ARG A 448 -16.19 7.70 -27.76
N ARG A 449 -17.07 8.46 -28.42
CA ARG A 449 -18.17 7.89 -29.21
C ARG A 449 -17.64 7.08 -30.40
N THR A 450 -16.60 7.58 -31.06
CA THR A 450 -15.93 6.88 -32.17
C THR A 450 -15.28 5.58 -31.69
N HIS A 451 -14.55 5.63 -30.57
CA HIS A 451 -13.92 4.47 -29.96
C HIS A 451 -14.96 3.42 -29.54
N GLN A 452 -16.06 3.83 -28.91
CA GLN A 452 -17.17 2.94 -28.55
C GLN A 452 -17.81 2.29 -29.78
N ALA A 453 -18.00 3.05 -30.87
CA ALA A 453 -18.53 2.50 -32.12
C ALA A 453 -17.59 1.44 -32.70
N LEU A 454 -16.28 1.71 -32.75
CA LEU A 454 -15.27 0.74 -33.20
C LEU A 454 -15.21 -0.50 -32.30
N ALA A 455 -15.26 -0.34 -30.98
CA ALA A 455 -15.28 -1.45 -30.04
C ALA A 455 -16.52 -2.33 -30.23
N ARG A 456 -17.70 -1.72 -30.44
CA ARG A 456 -18.94 -2.45 -30.77
C ARG A 456 -18.78 -3.27 -32.05
N LEU A 457 -18.25 -2.67 -33.13
CA LEU A 457 -18.00 -3.37 -34.39
C LEU A 457 -17.05 -4.57 -34.21
N CYS A 458 -15.95 -4.39 -33.46
CA CYS A 458 -15.02 -5.48 -33.16
C CYS A 458 -15.70 -6.60 -32.36
N HIS A 459 -16.55 -6.27 -31.38
CA HIS A 459 -17.31 -7.25 -30.62
C HIS A 459 -18.33 -8.01 -31.48
N TYR A 460 -19.03 -7.33 -32.39
CA TYR A 460 -19.94 -7.98 -33.33
C TYR A 460 -19.20 -8.93 -34.27
N ASN A 461 -18.10 -8.49 -34.89
CA ASN A 461 -17.29 -9.31 -35.77
C ASN A 461 -16.75 -10.55 -35.06
N ARG A 462 -16.28 -10.41 -33.81
CA ARG A 462 -15.80 -11.55 -33.03
C ARG A 462 -16.90 -12.57 -32.78
N ARG A 463 -18.11 -12.12 -32.41
CA ARG A 463 -19.26 -12.99 -32.16
C ARG A 463 -19.72 -13.70 -33.43
N SER A 464 -19.71 -13.04 -34.58
CA SER A 464 -20.08 -13.67 -35.85
C SER A 464 -19.05 -14.70 -36.33
N THR A 465 -17.74 -14.44 -36.14
CA THR A 465 -16.70 -15.47 -36.37
C THR A 465 -16.82 -16.66 -35.42
N LEU A 466 -17.17 -16.44 -34.14
CA LEU A 466 -17.39 -17.55 -33.19
C LEU A 466 -18.64 -18.38 -33.53
N ALA A 467 -19.71 -17.74 -34.02
CA ALA A 467 -20.92 -18.42 -34.45
C ALA A 467 -20.72 -19.28 -35.72
N SER A 468 -19.86 -18.84 -36.64
CA SER A 468 -19.52 -19.59 -37.86
C SER A 468 -18.60 -20.78 -37.58
N HIS A 469 -17.75 -20.72 -36.54
CA HIS A 469 -16.92 -21.86 -36.11
C HIS A 469 -17.69 -22.95 -35.33
N LEU A 470 -18.93 -22.68 -34.88
CA LEU A 470 -19.79 -23.65 -34.17
C LEU A 470 -20.84 -24.31 -35.11
N GLN A 471 -20.78 -24.05 -36.41
CA GLN A 471 -21.66 -24.65 -37.44
C GLN A 471 -20.92 -25.61 -38.40
N LEU A 472 -19.79 -26.17 -37.96
CA LEU A 472 -19.13 -27.35 -38.54
C LEU A 472 -19.07 -28.46 -37.47
#